data_AF-A0A969FIZ8-F1
#
_entry.id   AF-A0A969FIZ8-F1
#
_cell.length_a   1.000
_cell.length_b   1.000
_cell.length_c   1.000
_cell.angle_alpha   90.00
_cell.angle_beta   90.00
_cell.angle_gamma   90.00
#
_symmetry.space_group_name_H-M   'P 1'
#
loop_
_entity.id
_entity.type
_entity.pdbx_description
1 polymer ?
#
loop_
_entity_poly.entity_id
_entity_poly.type
_entity_poly.pdbx_seq_one_letter_code
_entity_poly.pdbx_strand_id
1 'polypeptide(L)'
;MTIAICTYNGATRLPEVLEALVNQQTPDSIAWEVLVIDNNSTDNTAAIVEHYTKCWRDDVPLRYRFEPHQGTTYARQQAFQAARGDWVGILDDDNLPPPDWITQAIAFIQQSAIDRPPTRRLWRQHPPPTGSRATPRI
;
A
#
# COMPACT_ATOMS: atom_id res chain seq x y z
N MET A 1 -7.62 -0.38 7.74
CA MET A 1 -7.03 0.38 6.60
C MET A 1 -5.73 -0.28 6.18
N THR A 2 -5.37 -0.26 4.90
CA THR A 2 -4.04 -0.69 4.43
C THR A 2 -3.21 0.54 4.11
N ILE A 3 -2.02 0.65 4.68
CA ILE A 3 -1.01 1.61 4.24
C ILE A 3 -0.09 0.90 3.27
N ALA A 4 -0.13 1.31 2.00
CA ALA A 4 0.69 0.73 0.97
C ALA A 4 1.88 1.64 0.65
N ILE A 5 3.08 1.08 0.75
CA ILE A 5 4.32 1.75 0.34
C ILE A 5 4.75 1.12 -0.98
N CYS A 6 4.72 1.89 -2.06
CA CYS A 6 5.24 1.47 -3.36
C CYS A 6 6.68 1.96 -3.48
N THR A 7 7.64 1.04 -3.46
CA THR A 7 9.07 1.38 -3.41
C THR A 7 9.83 0.79 -4.60
N TYR A 8 10.86 1.50 -5.05
CA TYR A 8 11.85 1.02 -6.00
C TYR A 8 13.22 1.50 -5.54
N ASN A 9 14.13 0.56 -5.29
CA ASN A 9 15.44 0.81 -4.68
C ASN A 9 15.32 1.69 -3.42
N GLY A 10 14.50 1.23 -2.49
CA GLY A 10 14.15 1.93 -1.25
C GLY A 10 15.05 1.60 -0.08
N ALA A 11 16.14 0.84 -0.26
CA ALA A 11 16.91 0.31 0.87
C ALA A 11 17.41 1.38 1.85
N THR A 12 17.64 2.60 1.38
CA THR A 12 18.12 3.71 2.22
C THR A 12 17.02 4.57 2.81
N ARG A 13 15.77 4.47 2.33
CA ARG A 13 14.66 5.36 2.73
C ARG A 13 13.58 4.62 3.52
N LEU A 14 13.25 3.41 3.07
CA LEU A 14 12.22 2.57 3.66
C LEU A 14 12.38 2.31 5.17
N PRO A 15 13.61 2.13 5.73
CA PRO A 15 13.76 1.94 7.18
C PRO A 15 13.14 3.07 8.01
N GLU A 16 13.36 4.33 7.65
CA GLU A 16 12.84 5.46 8.44
C GLU A 16 11.31 5.52 8.40
N VAL A 17 10.71 5.20 7.25
CA VAL A 17 9.25 5.14 7.11
C VAL A 17 8.67 3.97 7.89
N LEU A 18 9.31 2.80 7.87
CA LEU A 18 8.87 1.64 8.65
C LEU A 18 8.96 1.92 10.15
N GLU A 19 10.01 2.60 10.62
CA GLU A 19 10.12 3.05 12.01
C GLU A 19 9.03 4.07 12.39
N ALA A 20 8.70 5.01 11.51
CA ALA A 20 7.59 5.93 11.76
C ALA A 20 6.23 5.22 11.81
N LEU A 21 6.06 4.14 11.03
CA LEU A 21 4.83 3.34 11.00
C LEU A 21 4.68 2.41 12.21
N VAL A 22 5.75 1.73 12.65
CA VAL A 22 5.66 0.85 13.84
C VAL A 22 5.30 1.65 15.09
N ASN A 23 5.74 2.91 15.16
CA ASN A 23 5.50 3.85 16.25
C ASN A 23 4.20 4.67 16.12
N GLN A 24 3.30 4.33 15.18
CA GLN A 24 1.99 5.00 15.09
C GLN A 24 1.17 4.79 16.37
N GLN A 25 0.62 5.90 16.86
CA GLN A 25 -0.27 5.98 18.00
C GLN A 25 -1.70 5.75 17.52
N THR A 26 -2.13 4.50 17.59
CA THR A 26 -3.46 4.07 17.14
C THR A 26 -4.22 3.41 18.29
N PRO A 27 -5.50 3.77 18.52
CA PRO A 27 -6.35 3.03 19.45
C PRO A 27 -6.51 1.57 19.00
N ASP A 28 -6.59 0.64 19.95
CA ASP A 28 -6.76 -0.80 19.69
C ASP A 28 -8.01 -1.14 18.86
N SER A 29 -9.01 -0.23 18.84
CA SER A 29 -10.22 -0.36 18.02
C SER A 29 -9.99 -0.12 16.52
N ILE A 30 -8.83 0.43 16.13
CA ILE A 30 -8.48 0.71 14.74
C ILE A 30 -7.58 -0.41 14.21
N ALA A 31 -8.16 -1.31 13.42
CA ALA A 31 -7.41 -2.34 12.71
C ALA A 31 -6.79 -1.80 11.40
N TRP A 32 -5.48 -1.97 11.25
CA TRP A 32 -4.75 -1.57 10.04
C TRP A 32 -3.55 -2.48 9.76
N GLU A 33 -2.97 -2.33 8.57
CA GLU A 33 -1.79 -3.10 8.14
C GLU A 33 -0.86 -2.23 7.29
N VAL A 34 0.41 -2.66 7.18
CA VAL A 34 1.40 -2.10 6.24
C VAL A 34 1.65 -3.11 5.13
N LEU A 35 1.64 -2.63 3.89
CA LEU A 35 1.89 -3.41 2.69
C LEU A 35 2.98 -2.75 1.86
N VAL A 36 4.18 -3.32 1.88
CA VAL A 36 5.28 -2.90 1.00
C VAL A 36 5.13 -3.60 -0.34
N ILE A 37 5.05 -2.81 -1.41
CA ILE A 37 5.14 -3.25 -2.80
C ILE A 37 6.53 -2.86 -3.31
N ASP A 38 7.41 -3.86 -3.43
CA ASP A 38 8.71 -3.71 -4.06
C ASP A 38 8.56 -3.83 -5.57
N ASN A 39 8.76 -2.72 -6.26
CA ASN A 39 8.54 -2.58 -7.68
C ASN A 39 9.81 -2.85 -8.50
N ASN A 40 10.27 -4.10 -8.41
CA ASN A 40 11.42 -4.62 -9.15
C ASN A 40 12.76 -3.99 -8.70
N SER A 41 12.95 -3.79 -7.38
CA SER A 41 14.22 -3.29 -6.84
C SER A 41 15.36 -4.28 -7.09
N THR A 42 16.56 -3.74 -7.26
CA THR A 42 17.81 -4.49 -7.44
C THR A 42 18.78 -4.31 -6.27
N ASP A 43 18.39 -3.54 -5.27
CA ASP A 43 19.14 -3.31 -4.05
C ASP A 43 18.65 -4.22 -2.89
N ASN A 44 19.04 -3.88 -1.66
CA ASN A 44 18.69 -4.66 -0.47
C ASN A 44 17.26 -4.42 0.06
N THR A 45 16.36 -3.80 -0.71
CA THR A 45 14.99 -3.50 -0.27
C THR A 45 14.27 -4.72 0.28
N ALA A 46 14.27 -5.85 -0.44
CA ALA A 46 13.59 -7.07 -0.01
C ALA A 46 14.14 -7.61 1.32
N ALA A 47 15.47 -7.60 1.50
CA ALA A 47 16.12 -8.08 2.71
C ALA A 47 15.80 -7.20 3.93
N ILE A 48 15.69 -5.88 3.73
CA ILE A 48 15.27 -4.94 4.77
C ILE A 48 13.85 -5.25 5.22
N VAL A 49 12.90 -5.41 4.29
CA VAL A 49 11.52 -5.72 4.66
C VAL A 49 11.43 -7.06 5.40
N GLU A 50 12.19 -8.07 4.96
CA GLU A 50 12.25 -9.35 5.65
C GLU A 50 12.76 -9.20 7.09
N HIS A 51 13.79 -8.38 7.31
CA HIS A 51 14.28 -8.07 8.66
C HIS A 51 13.17 -7.46 9.52
N TYR A 52 12.50 -6.42 9.02
CA TYR A 52 11.42 -5.76 9.75
C TYR A 52 10.28 -6.72 10.08
N THR A 53 9.89 -7.63 9.17
CA THR A 53 8.83 -8.60 9.48
C THR A 53 9.12 -9.50 10.66
N LYS A 54 10.40 -9.68 11.05
CA LYS A 54 10.82 -10.49 12.21
C LYS A 54 10.81 -9.72 13.53
N CYS A 55 10.96 -8.40 13.50
CA CYS A 55 11.00 -7.53 14.67
C CYS A 55 9.82 -6.55 14.74
N TRP A 56 8.82 -6.73 13.87
CA TRP A 56 7.63 -5.90 13.82
C TRP A 56 6.72 -6.12 15.04
N ARG A 57 5.80 -5.18 15.28
CA ARG A 57 4.75 -5.34 16.30
C ARG A 57 3.69 -6.37 15.86
N ASP A 58 3.23 -7.21 16.79
CA ASP A 58 2.34 -8.34 16.48
C ASP A 58 0.92 -7.93 16.07
N ASP A 59 0.45 -6.77 16.53
CA ASP A 59 -0.93 -6.30 16.35
C ASP A 59 -1.16 -5.56 15.01
N VAL A 60 -0.09 -5.18 14.30
CA VAL A 60 -0.16 -4.53 12.98
C VAL A 60 0.59 -5.38 11.96
N PRO A 61 -0.08 -6.08 11.03
CA PRO A 61 0.63 -6.90 10.06
C PRO A 61 1.51 -6.06 9.11
N LEU A 62 2.80 -6.42 9.00
CA LEU A 62 3.67 -5.98 7.91
C LEU A 62 3.75 -7.06 6.84
N ARG A 63 3.45 -6.68 5.59
CA ARG A 63 3.42 -7.61 4.45
C ARG A 63 4.26 -7.09 3.31
N TYR A 64 4.87 -8.01 2.58
CA TYR A 64 5.66 -7.75 1.38
C TYR A 64 5.01 -8.34 0.14
N ARG A 65 5.10 -7.63 -0.98
CA ARG A 65 4.80 -8.13 -2.33
C ARG A 65 5.83 -7.60 -3.31
N PHE A 66 6.34 -8.49 -4.14
CA PHE A 66 7.15 -8.12 -5.29
C PHE A 66 6.25 -7.85 -6.51
N GLU A 67 6.55 -6.80 -7.27
CA GLU A 67 5.94 -6.47 -8.56
C GLU A 67 7.03 -6.42 -9.64
N PRO A 68 7.08 -7.41 -10.56
CA PRO A 68 8.14 -7.49 -11.58
C PRO A 68 8.04 -6.40 -12.65
N HIS A 69 6.87 -5.80 -12.89
CA HIS A 69 6.73 -4.75 -13.89
C HIS A 69 7.01 -3.39 -13.27
N GLN A 70 8.18 -2.84 -13.56
CA GLN A 70 8.56 -1.53 -13.05
C GLN A 70 7.61 -0.44 -13.55
N GLY A 71 7.21 0.46 -12.65
CA GLY A 71 6.32 1.58 -12.89
C GLY A 71 5.30 1.77 -11.77
N THR A 72 5.12 3.02 -11.35
CA THR A 72 4.20 3.41 -10.25
C THR A 72 2.78 2.87 -10.42
N THR A 73 2.29 2.78 -11.66
CA THR A 73 0.95 2.23 -11.96
C THR A 73 0.85 0.75 -11.57
N TYR A 74 1.84 -0.06 -11.96
CA TYR A 74 1.86 -1.49 -11.62
C TYR A 74 1.96 -1.71 -10.12
N ALA A 75 2.86 -0.95 -9.45
CA ALA A 75 3.00 -1.03 -8.00
C ALA A 75 1.70 -0.67 -7.27
N ARG A 76 1.03 0.42 -7.67
CA ARG A 76 -0.25 0.84 -7.06
C ARG A 76 -1.38 -0.15 -7.36
N GLN A 77 -1.45 -0.69 -8.58
CA GLN A 77 -2.42 -1.73 -8.91
C GLN A 77 -2.22 -2.96 -8.01
N GLN A 78 -0.98 -3.39 -7.81
CA GLN A 78 -0.64 -4.49 -6.92
C GLN A 78 -1.02 -4.18 -5.47
N ALA A 79 -0.78 -2.95 -4.99
CA ALA A 79 -1.24 -2.49 -3.68
C ALA A 79 -2.76 -2.64 -3.51
N PHE A 80 -3.55 -2.12 -4.45
CA PHE A 80 -5.02 -2.22 -4.40
C PHE A 80 -5.51 -3.67 -4.44
N GLN A 81 -4.84 -4.55 -5.20
CA GLN A 81 -5.19 -5.96 -5.28
C GLN A 81 -4.86 -6.73 -4.00
N ALA A 82 -3.72 -6.44 -3.37
CA ALA A 82 -3.22 -7.17 -2.21
C ALA A 82 -3.67 -6.58 -0.85
N ALA A 83 -4.19 -5.35 -0.82
CA ALA A 83 -4.74 -4.71 0.37
C ALA A 83 -5.90 -5.50 0.98
N ARG A 84 -5.91 -5.68 2.30
CA ARG A 84 -7.00 -6.31 3.05
C ARG A 84 -7.95 -5.28 3.66
N GLY A 85 -7.51 -4.04 3.86
CA GLY A 85 -8.35 -2.96 4.37
C GLY A 85 -9.36 -2.47 3.34
N ASP A 86 -10.49 -1.96 3.82
CA ASP A 86 -11.51 -1.30 2.97
C ASP A 86 -11.02 0.01 2.36
N TRP A 87 -10.03 0.63 3.00
CA TRP A 87 -9.38 1.87 2.60
C TRP A 87 -7.90 1.62 2.40
N VAL A 88 -7.34 2.22 1.35
CA VAL A 88 -5.91 2.15 1.03
C VAL A 88 -5.34 3.57 1.06
N GLY A 89 -4.39 3.81 1.97
CA GLY A 89 -3.54 4.99 1.95
C GLY A 89 -2.25 4.67 1.22
N ILE A 90 -1.87 5.47 0.23
CA ILE A 90 -0.56 5.37 -0.41
C ILE A 90 0.40 6.28 0.35
N LEU A 91 1.52 5.72 0.80
CA LEU A 91 2.60 6.45 1.46
C LEU A 91 3.88 6.26 0.64
N ASP A 92 4.53 7.36 0.28
CA ASP A 92 5.81 7.32 -0.42
C ASP A 92 6.92 6.86 0.54
N ASP A 93 7.93 6.17 0.01
CA ASP A 93 9.00 5.55 0.80
C ASP A 93 10.04 6.54 1.34
N ASP A 94 9.84 7.83 1.08
CA ASP A 94 10.66 8.97 1.49
C ASP A 94 9.86 10.01 2.31
N ASN A 95 8.62 9.69 2.69
CA ASN A 95 7.75 10.57 3.46
C ASN A 95 7.44 10.00 4.85
N LEU A 96 7.75 10.77 5.89
CA LEU A 96 7.49 10.38 7.28
C LEU A 96 6.07 10.82 7.72
N PRO A 97 5.16 9.89 8.05
CA PRO A 97 3.86 10.25 8.59
C PRO A 97 4.00 10.75 10.04
N PRO A 98 3.18 11.73 10.47
CA PRO A 98 3.12 12.12 11.87
C PRO A 98 2.62 10.95 12.75
N PRO A 99 2.91 10.93 14.07
CA PRO A 99 2.63 9.77 14.94
C PRO A 99 1.15 9.36 15.02
N ASP A 100 0.21 10.26 14.77
CA ASP A 100 -1.23 10.04 14.85
C ASP A 100 -1.93 9.99 13.48
N TRP A 101 -1.16 9.87 12.40
CA TRP A 101 -1.64 9.96 11.03
C TRP A 101 -2.76 8.97 10.71
N ILE A 102 -2.61 7.71 11.13
CA ILE A 102 -3.63 6.66 10.89
C ILE A 102 -4.93 7.00 11.62
N THR A 103 -4.82 7.45 12.86
CA THR A 103 -5.99 7.84 13.68
C THR A 103 -6.73 9.01 13.03
N GLN A 104 -6.00 10.03 12.58
CA GLN A 104 -6.59 11.17 11.88
C GLN A 104 -7.25 10.76 10.55
N ALA A 105 -6.60 9.92 9.75
CA ALA A 105 -7.15 9.45 8.48
C ALA A 105 -8.47 8.69 8.67
N ILE A 106 -8.54 7.79 9.66
CA ILE A 106 -9.77 7.05 9.98
C ILE A 106 -10.87 7.99 10.49
N ALA A 107 -10.54 8.92 11.38
CA ALA A 107 -11.50 9.90 11.89
C ALA A 107 -12.09 10.74 10.75
N PHE A 108 -11.24 11.18 9.81
CA PHE A 108 -11.67 11.93 8.62
C PHE A 108 -12.62 11.10 7.74
N ILE A 109 -12.29 9.85 7.45
CA ILE A 109 -13.12 8.94 6.66
C ILE A 109 -14.50 8.77 7.31
N GLN A 110 -14.54 8.55 8.63
CA GLN A 110 -15.77 8.35 9.40
C GLN A 110 -16.66 9.61 9.43
N GLN A 111 -16.06 10.79 9.52
CA GLN A 111 -16.80 12.06 9.55
C GLN A 111 -17.33 12.46 8.17
N SER A 112 -16.63 12.09 7.10
CA SER A 112 -16.91 12.58 5.75
C SER A 112 -18.02 11.82 5.02
N ALA A 113 -18.72 10.90 5.69
CA ALA A 113 -19.74 10.01 5.09
C ALA A 113 -19.25 9.37 3.77
N ILE A 114 -17.95 9.11 3.66
CA ILE A 114 -17.40 8.45 2.47
C ILE A 114 -17.87 7.00 2.57
N ASP A 115 -18.87 6.66 1.75
CA ASP A 115 -19.44 5.32 1.72
C ASP A 115 -18.33 4.30 1.54
N ARG A 116 -18.38 3.23 2.34
CA ARG A 116 -17.54 2.05 2.13
C ARG A 116 -17.79 1.59 0.69
N PRO A 117 -16.79 1.66 -0.22
CA PRO A 117 -17.01 1.28 -1.60
C PRO A 117 -17.54 -0.16 -1.61
N PRO A 118 -18.55 -0.49 -2.43
CA PRO A 118 -19.16 -1.81 -2.43
C PRO A 118 -18.07 -2.87 -2.56
N THR A 119 -17.93 -3.68 -1.52
CA THR A 119 -16.89 -4.71 -1.34
C THR A 119 -16.53 -5.39 -2.66
N ARG A 120 -15.37 -5.07 -3.27
CA ARG A 120 -14.64 -5.75 -4.39
C ARG A 120 -15.40 -6.40 -5.56
N ARG A 121 -16.74 -6.37 -5.62
CA ARG A 121 -17.58 -7.23 -6.47
C ARG A 121 -17.92 -6.57 -7.80
N LEU A 122 -17.85 -5.24 -7.89
CA LEU A 122 -18.31 -4.49 -9.06
C LEU A 122 -17.29 -4.44 -10.21
N TRP A 123 -15.99 -4.50 -9.93
CA TRP A 123 -14.95 -4.46 -10.98
C TRP A 123 -14.82 -5.75 -11.82
N ARG A 124 -15.43 -6.87 -11.38
CA ARG A 124 -15.48 -8.10 -12.20
C ARG A 124 -16.63 -8.13 -13.19
N GLN A 125 -17.62 -7.25 -13.06
CA GLN A 125 -18.82 -7.30 -13.90
C GLN A 125 -18.73 -6.43 -15.16
N HIS A 126 -17.85 -5.44 -15.19
CA HIS A 126 -17.63 -4.58 -16.36
C HIS A 126 -16.15 -4.22 -16.53
N PRO A 127 -15.33 -5.05 -17.21
CA PRO A 127 -14.04 -4.57 -17.69
C PRO A 127 -14.27 -3.36 -18.62
N PRO A 128 -13.37 -2.35 -18.64
CA PRO A 128 -13.46 -1.28 -19.61
C PRO A 128 -13.44 -1.88 -21.03
N PRO A 129 -14.22 -1.34 -21.99
CA PRO A 129 -14.21 -1.85 -23.35
C PRO A 129 -12.78 -1.82 -23.88
N THR A 130 -12.28 -2.97 -24.30
CA THR A 130 -11.00 -3.08 -24.99
C THR A 130 -11.08 -2.22 -26.25
N GLY A 131 -10.42 -1.07 -26.21
CA GLY A 131 -10.24 -0.23 -27.39
C GLY A 131 -9.53 -1.05 -28.45
N SER A 132 -10.25 -1.41 -29.52
CA SER A 132 -9.66 -2.07 -30.67
C SER A 132 -8.62 -1.13 -31.27
N ARG A 133 -7.34 -1.51 -31.15
CA ARG A 133 -6.27 -0.90 -31.93
C ARG A 133 -6.56 -1.20 -33.40
N ALA A 134 -7.05 -0.22 -34.13
CA ALA A 134 -7.11 -0.29 -35.59
C ALA A 134 -5.67 -0.33 -36.10
N THR A 135 -5.26 -1.46 -36.67
CA THR A 135 -4.08 -1.54 -37.53
C THR A 135 -4.40 -0.86 -38.86
N PRO A 136 -3.62 0.13 -39.32
CA PRO A 136 -3.59 0.44 -40.74
C PRO A 136 -2.74 -0.61 -41.44
N ARG A 137 -3.33 -1.28 -42.42
CA ARG A 137 -2.61 -1.97 -43.50
C ARG A 137 -1.86 -0.93 -44.33
N ILE A 138 -0.74 -1.41 -44.90
CA ILE A 138 0.16 -0.81 -45.90
C ILE A 138 -0.54 0.18 -46.82
#